data_AF-A0A822DN32-F1
#
_entry.id   AF-A0A822DN32-F1
#
_cell.length_a   1.000
_cell.length_b   1.000
_cell.length_c   1.000
_cell.angle_alpha   90.00
_cell.angle_beta   90.00
_cell.angle_gamma   90.00
#
_symmetry.space_group_name_H-M   'P 1'
#
loop_
_entity.id
_entity.type
_entity.pdbx_description
1 polymer ?
#
loop_
_entity_poly.entity_id
_entity_poly.type
_entity_poly.pdbx_seq_one_letter_code
_entity_poly.pdbx_strand_id
1 'polypeptide(L)'
;VRSISNSFNASGLTVKRTVEFDIATLSIRGDLKGLLTNVATRVVVLWAIAAYTPLILQEALNSNVVGPYFTWILSATIPLNYFNKTYHENLTGILSIEPVTGSIIKATINTTLLDAAYSIWQKYEPESFPGSMNVDFHALFTFDATWTLIQSLQKFCASQINNSSSCLSFVGSSYCFNRRFIQSNELLDAVTGTEFLGVSGPVRFSYNVTNRITGLYYSAKNAQPSSNGLNFVRVLIIPSI
;
A
#
# COMPACT_ATOMS: atom_id res chain seq x y z
N VAL A 1 6.58 -13.28 4.07
CA VAL A 1 7.46 -13.99 3.10
C VAL A 1 6.70 -15.05 2.28
N ARG A 2 5.95 -15.98 2.88
CA ARG A 2 5.25 -17.05 2.12
C ARG A 2 4.23 -16.57 1.07
N SER A 3 3.50 -15.46 1.29
CA SER A 3 2.46 -15.06 0.34
C SER A 3 3.00 -14.54 -0.99
N ILE A 4 4.08 -13.75 -1.01
CA ILE A 4 4.62 -13.20 -2.25
C ILE A 4 5.28 -14.27 -3.13
N SER A 5 5.99 -15.22 -2.53
CA SER A 5 6.56 -16.36 -3.25
C SER A 5 5.47 -17.24 -3.88
N ASN A 6 4.33 -17.42 -3.18
CA ASN A 6 3.18 -18.14 -3.73
C ASN A 6 2.56 -17.41 -4.92
N SER A 7 2.42 -16.08 -4.86
CA SER A 7 1.94 -15.27 -5.99
C SER A 7 2.87 -15.39 -7.19
N PHE A 8 4.19 -15.31 -7.00
CA PHE A 8 5.15 -15.50 -8.09
C PHE A 8 5.03 -16.89 -8.71
N ASN A 9 4.96 -17.94 -7.90
CA ASN A 9 4.81 -19.31 -8.39
C ASN A 9 3.51 -19.49 -9.20
N ALA A 10 2.39 -18.91 -8.73
CA ALA A 10 1.12 -18.93 -9.45
C ALA A 10 1.18 -18.22 -10.81
N SER A 11 2.05 -17.21 -10.94
CA SER A 11 2.34 -16.52 -12.21
C SER A 11 3.45 -17.19 -13.04
N GLY A 12 3.88 -18.40 -12.70
CA GLY A 12 4.94 -19.12 -13.42
C GLY A 12 6.37 -18.58 -13.18
N LEU A 13 6.56 -17.72 -12.17
CA LEU A 13 7.86 -17.15 -11.80
C LEU A 13 8.47 -17.95 -10.65
N THR A 14 9.74 -18.35 -10.81
CA THR A 14 10.47 -19.11 -9.77
C THR A 14 11.34 -18.19 -8.93
N VAL A 15 11.13 -18.16 -7.61
CA VAL A 15 12.01 -17.47 -6.67
C VAL A 15 13.26 -18.32 -6.43
N LYS A 16 14.44 -17.83 -6.85
CA LYS A 16 15.72 -18.56 -6.70
C LYS A 16 16.34 -18.43 -5.31
N ARG A 17 16.19 -17.28 -4.68
CA ARG A 17 16.75 -16.99 -3.35
C ARG A 17 15.84 -16.02 -2.62
N THR A 18 15.67 -16.25 -1.33
CA THR A 18 15.09 -15.28 -0.40
C THR A 18 16.20 -14.80 0.51
N VAL A 19 16.30 -13.48 0.65
CA VAL A 19 17.26 -12.82 1.53
C VAL A 19 16.45 -12.05 2.57
N GLU A 20 16.82 -12.19 3.83
CA GLU A 20 16.09 -11.57 4.95
C GLU A 20 16.83 -10.33 5.44
N PHE A 21 16.06 -9.27 5.71
CA PHE A 21 16.52 -8.10 6.45
C PHE A 21 16.04 -8.21 7.89
N ASP A 22 16.98 -8.18 8.84
CA ASP A 22 16.67 -8.26 10.26
C ASP A 22 16.36 -6.87 10.80
N ILE A 23 15.11 -6.65 11.21
CA ILE A 23 14.64 -5.36 11.71
C ILE A 23 15.20 -5.01 13.08
N ALA A 24 15.67 -5.99 13.86
CA ALA A 24 16.24 -5.75 15.19
C ALA A 24 17.69 -5.26 15.08
N THR A 25 18.46 -5.82 14.14
CA THR A 25 19.86 -5.42 13.90
C THR A 25 20.02 -4.42 12.77
N LEU A 26 18.94 -4.12 12.03
CA LEU A 26 18.92 -3.24 10.85
C LEU A 26 19.95 -3.64 9.78
N SER A 27 20.11 -4.95 9.56
CA SER A 27 21.11 -5.49 8.63
C SER A 27 20.57 -6.65 7.83
N ILE A 28 21.11 -6.87 6.63
CA ILE A 28 20.82 -8.07 5.85
C ILE A 28 21.49 -9.29 6.50
N ARG A 29 20.77 -10.42 6.52
CA ARG A 29 21.30 -11.68 7.04
C ARG A 29 22.23 -12.33 6.02
N GLY A 30 23.52 -12.40 6.37
CA GLY A 30 24.56 -13.03 5.56
C GLY A 30 25.20 -12.09 4.55
N ASP A 31 26.09 -12.62 3.72
CA ASP A 31 26.78 -11.85 2.68
C ASP A 31 25.85 -11.60 1.47
N LEU A 32 25.22 -10.42 1.42
CA LEU A 32 24.32 -10.04 0.32
C LEU A 32 24.98 -10.22 -1.04
N LYS A 33 26.25 -9.84 -1.19
CA LYS A 33 26.95 -9.92 -2.47
C LYS A 33 27.05 -11.37 -2.93
N GLY A 34 27.61 -12.24 -2.10
CA GLY A 34 27.70 -13.67 -2.38
C GLY A 34 26.32 -14.30 -2.63
N LEU A 35 25.30 -13.94 -1.86
CA LEU A 35 23.95 -14.46 -2.02
C LEU A 35 23.34 -14.12 -3.39
N LEU A 36 23.59 -12.92 -3.92
CA LEU A 36 23.06 -12.48 -5.21
C LEU A 36 23.93 -12.92 -6.40
N THR A 37 25.26 -12.96 -6.26
CA THR A 37 26.16 -13.35 -7.36
C THR A 37 26.17 -14.85 -7.61
N ASN A 38 25.83 -15.67 -6.60
CA ASN A 38 25.79 -17.13 -6.72
C ASN A 38 24.55 -17.66 -7.47
N VAL A 39 23.65 -16.78 -7.89
CA VAL A 39 22.48 -17.14 -8.72
C VAL A 39 22.56 -16.42 -10.07
N ALA A 40 21.99 -17.03 -11.12
CA ALA A 40 21.94 -16.41 -12.46
C ALA A 40 20.93 -15.26 -12.55
N THR A 41 20.09 -15.07 -11.54
CA THR A 41 19.07 -14.02 -11.49
C THR A 41 19.70 -12.63 -11.36
N ARG A 42 19.17 -11.66 -12.11
CA ARG A 42 19.59 -10.24 -12.06
C ARG A 42 18.47 -9.29 -11.65
N VAL A 43 17.28 -9.82 -11.36
CA VAL A 43 16.14 -9.05 -10.84
C VAL A 43 15.99 -9.33 -9.36
N VAL A 44 15.99 -8.28 -8.55
CA VAL A 44 15.78 -8.35 -7.11
C VAL A 44 14.46 -7.66 -6.79
N VAL A 45 13.53 -8.39 -6.17
CA VAL A 45 12.28 -7.82 -5.65
C VAL A 45 12.46 -7.54 -4.17
N LEU A 46 12.43 -6.26 -3.81
CA LEU A 46 12.47 -5.81 -2.43
C LEU A 46 11.05 -5.63 -1.90
N TRP A 47 10.64 -6.57 -1.05
CA TRP A 47 9.39 -6.52 -0.31
C TRP A 47 9.66 -6.16 1.15
N ALA A 48 9.59 -4.86 1.46
CA ALA A 48 9.87 -4.33 2.79
C ALA A 48 8.96 -3.13 3.11
N ILE A 49 8.86 -2.80 4.41
CA ILE A 49 8.22 -1.56 4.85
C ILE A 49 9.04 -0.39 4.32
N ALA A 50 8.36 0.64 3.79
CA ALA A 50 8.99 1.77 3.11
C ALA A 50 10.10 2.45 3.94
N ALA A 51 9.96 2.48 5.27
CA ALA A 51 10.94 3.05 6.19
C ALA A 51 12.31 2.33 6.18
N TYR A 52 12.35 1.02 5.88
CA TYR A 52 13.59 0.23 5.85
C TYR A 52 14.21 0.14 4.44
N THR A 53 13.43 0.44 3.40
CA THR A 53 13.88 0.38 2.00
C THR A 53 15.16 1.18 1.74
N PRO A 54 15.36 2.42 2.25
CA PRO A 54 16.61 3.15 2.05
C PRO A 54 17.84 2.47 2.67
N LEU A 55 17.69 1.89 3.86
CA LEU A 55 18.78 1.18 4.55
C LEU A 55 19.22 -0.06 3.75
N ILE A 56 18.25 -0.85 3.29
CA ILE A 56 18.50 -2.05 2.48
C ILE A 56 19.19 -1.69 1.17
N LEU A 57 18.73 -0.63 0.49
CA LEU A 57 19.35 -0.16 -0.75
C LEU A 57 20.75 0.40 -0.52
N GLN A 58 21.00 1.08 0.62
CA GLN A 58 22.34 1.55 0.96
C GLN A 58 23.31 0.38 1.16
N GLU A 59 22.87 -0.70 1.82
CA GLU A 59 23.68 -1.91 1.97
C GLU A 59 23.96 -2.60 0.61
N ALA A 60 22.96 -2.61 -0.28
CA ALA A 60 23.11 -3.11 -1.65
C ALA A 60 24.06 -2.25 -2.51
N LEU A 61 24.03 -0.93 -2.33
CA LEU A 61 24.99 0.00 -2.95
C LEU A 61 26.41 -0.26 -2.45
N ASN A 62 26.59 -0.36 -1.14
CA ASN A 62 27.89 -0.65 -0.53
C ASN A 62 28.46 -2.01 -0.98
N SER A 63 27.58 -2.96 -1.26
CA SER A 63 27.93 -4.30 -1.75
C SER A 63 28.08 -4.38 -3.27
N ASN A 64 27.85 -3.28 -4.00
CA ASN A 64 27.86 -3.18 -5.46
C ASN A 64 26.97 -4.24 -6.15
N VAL A 65 25.74 -4.40 -5.65
CA VAL A 65 24.73 -5.36 -6.18
C VAL A 65 23.43 -4.67 -6.60
N VAL A 66 23.55 -3.45 -7.10
CA VAL A 66 22.48 -2.69 -7.75
C VAL A 66 22.85 -2.49 -9.24
N GLY A 67 22.40 -1.39 -9.85
CA GLY A 67 22.76 -1.06 -11.23
C GLY A 67 24.27 -0.87 -11.41
N PRO A 68 24.82 -1.20 -12.60
CA PRO A 68 24.10 -1.68 -13.78
C PRO A 68 23.84 -3.20 -13.78
N TYR A 69 24.34 -3.95 -12.79
CA TYR A 69 24.33 -5.42 -12.82
C TYR A 69 23.01 -6.05 -12.37
N PHE A 70 22.29 -5.40 -11.47
CA PHE A 70 21.02 -5.87 -10.94
C PHE A 70 19.93 -4.82 -11.12
N THR A 71 18.74 -5.26 -11.55
CA THR A 71 17.53 -4.45 -11.58
C THR A 71 16.74 -4.69 -10.30
N TRP A 72 16.50 -3.62 -9.54
CA TRP A 72 15.71 -3.69 -8.31
C TRP A 72 14.27 -3.24 -8.56
N ILE A 73 13.32 -3.97 -7.99
CA ILE A 73 11.89 -3.65 -7.98
C ILE A 73 11.47 -3.48 -6.53
N LEU A 74 11.08 -2.27 -6.15
CA LEU A 74 10.69 -1.89 -4.80
C LEU A 74 9.17 -1.98 -4.65
N SER A 75 8.70 -2.47 -3.51
CA SER A 75 7.28 -2.44 -3.14
C SER A 75 6.77 -1.07 -2.68
N ALA A 76 7.62 -0.05 -2.64
CA ALA A 76 7.28 1.32 -2.29
C ALA A 76 8.26 2.31 -2.94
N THR A 77 7.76 3.50 -3.26
CA THR A 77 8.61 4.63 -3.64
C THR A 77 9.34 5.17 -2.41
N ILE A 78 10.60 5.59 -2.58
CA ILE A 78 11.38 6.24 -1.53
C ILE A 78 11.95 7.58 -2.02
N PRO A 79 12.26 8.51 -1.10
CA PRO A 79 13.00 9.72 -1.44
C PRO A 79 14.41 9.36 -1.91
N LEU A 80 14.72 9.63 -3.19
CA LEU A 80 16.03 9.31 -3.77
C LEU A 80 17.13 10.29 -3.33
N ASN A 81 16.76 11.47 -2.84
CA ASN A 81 17.66 12.45 -2.24
C ASN A 81 18.30 11.98 -0.92
N TYR A 82 17.84 10.85 -0.36
CA TYR A 82 18.49 10.18 0.76
C TYR A 82 19.91 9.70 0.42
N PHE A 83 20.16 9.34 -0.84
CA PHE A 83 21.43 8.76 -1.26
C PHE A 83 22.41 9.82 -1.74
N ASN A 84 23.71 9.54 -1.58
CA ASN A 84 24.75 10.38 -2.15
C ASN A 84 24.65 10.41 -3.68
N LYS A 85 24.86 11.59 -4.27
CA LYS A 85 24.87 11.80 -5.73
C LYS A 85 25.82 10.86 -6.47
N THR A 86 26.92 10.44 -5.83
CA THR A 86 27.86 9.46 -6.39
C THR A 86 27.23 8.10 -6.71
N TYR A 87 26.10 7.76 -6.07
CA TYR A 87 25.37 6.51 -6.29
C TYR A 87 24.19 6.64 -7.27
N HIS A 88 23.91 7.83 -7.81
CA HIS A 88 22.73 8.04 -8.65
C HIS A 88 22.73 7.21 -9.95
N GLU A 89 23.89 6.99 -10.55
CA GLU A 89 24.00 6.13 -11.73
C GLU A 89 23.63 4.67 -11.39
N ASN A 90 24.09 4.17 -10.24
CA ASN A 90 23.76 2.82 -9.76
C ASN A 90 22.27 2.64 -9.40
N LEU A 91 21.60 3.71 -9.02
CA LEU A 91 20.17 3.73 -8.69
C LEU A 91 19.28 3.95 -9.92
N THR A 92 19.85 4.35 -11.06
CA THR A 92 19.12 4.52 -12.31
C THR A 92 18.58 3.17 -12.78
N GLY A 93 17.32 3.15 -13.21
CA GLY A 93 16.67 1.92 -13.68
C GLY A 93 15.93 1.14 -12.60
N ILE A 94 16.05 1.51 -11.32
CA ILE A 94 15.23 0.92 -10.24
C ILE A 94 13.76 1.19 -10.53
N LEU A 95 12.92 0.16 -10.33
CA LEU A 95 11.47 0.26 -10.43
C LEU A 95 10.87 0.34 -9.03
N SER A 96 9.84 1.16 -8.84
CA SER A 96 8.97 1.08 -7.66
C SER A 96 7.54 0.83 -8.11
N ILE A 97 6.82 0.02 -7.33
CA ILE A 97 5.40 -0.24 -7.54
C ILE A 97 4.67 0.23 -6.29
N GLU A 98 3.69 1.10 -6.45
CA GLU A 98 2.88 1.62 -5.34
C GLU A 98 1.40 1.62 -5.72
N PRO A 99 0.50 1.47 -4.74
CA PRO A 99 -0.92 1.68 -4.99
C PRO A 99 -1.19 3.17 -5.26
N VAL A 100 -2.17 3.46 -6.12
CA VAL A 100 -2.58 4.82 -6.47
C VAL A 100 -4.09 4.97 -6.46
N THR A 101 -4.56 6.21 -6.37
CA THR A 101 -5.99 6.53 -6.42
C THR A 101 -6.48 6.71 -7.86
N GLY A 102 -7.80 6.62 -8.03
CA GLY A 102 -8.48 6.81 -9.30
C GLY A 102 -8.15 8.14 -9.98
N SER A 103 -7.94 9.21 -9.21
CA SER A 103 -7.53 10.52 -9.75
C SER A 103 -6.25 10.46 -10.57
N ILE A 104 -5.26 9.66 -10.15
CA ILE A 104 -3.97 9.52 -10.83
C ILE A 104 -4.11 8.87 -12.21
N ILE A 105 -5.10 8.00 -12.35
CA ILE A 105 -5.32 7.20 -13.56
C ILE A 105 -6.55 7.68 -14.35
N LYS A 106 -7.13 8.83 -13.97
CA LYS A 106 -8.36 9.40 -14.54
C LYS A 106 -9.58 8.48 -14.44
N ALA A 107 -9.62 7.58 -13.46
CA ALA A 107 -10.82 6.85 -13.12
C ALA A 107 -11.79 7.77 -12.37
N THR A 108 -13.09 7.44 -12.44
CA THR A 108 -14.12 8.20 -11.74
C THR A 108 -13.89 8.16 -10.24
N ILE A 109 -14.00 9.32 -9.60
CA ILE A 109 -13.96 9.49 -8.14
C ILE A 109 -15.09 10.44 -7.72
N ASN A 110 -15.43 10.44 -6.44
CA ASN A 110 -16.38 11.40 -5.88
C ASN A 110 -15.65 12.71 -5.50
N THR A 111 -15.48 13.59 -6.49
CA THR A 111 -14.79 14.89 -6.30
C THR A 111 -15.52 15.78 -5.31
N THR A 112 -16.86 15.81 -5.34
CA THR A 112 -17.67 16.60 -4.41
C THR A 112 -17.40 16.21 -2.95
N LEU A 113 -17.34 14.90 -2.66
CA LEU A 113 -17.02 14.41 -1.32
C LEU A 113 -15.57 14.72 -0.93
N LEU A 114 -14.63 14.58 -1.87
CA LEU A 114 -13.22 14.89 -1.63
C LEU A 114 -12.99 16.37 -1.31
N ASP A 115 -13.59 17.27 -2.09
CA ASP A 115 -13.49 18.71 -1.91
C ASP A 115 -14.12 19.16 -0.59
N ALA A 116 -15.26 18.55 -0.20
CA ALA A 116 -15.87 18.76 1.10
C ALA A 116 -14.95 18.29 2.24
N ALA A 117 -14.34 17.11 2.11
CA ALA A 117 -13.41 16.58 3.11
C ALA A 117 -12.18 17.49 3.27
N TYR A 118 -11.59 17.96 2.18
CA TYR A 118 -10.47 18.91 2.20
C TYR A 118 -10.86 20.25 2.80
N SER A 119 -12.06 20.76 2.50
CA SER A 119 -12.55 22.01 3.07
C SER A 119 -12.72 21.92 4.59
N ILE A 120 -13.20 20.79 5.10
CA ILE A 120 -13.32 20.52 6.54
C ILE A 120 -11.92 20.42 7.17
N TRP A 121 -11.02 19.64 6.59
CA TRP A 121 -9.64 19.50 7.10
C TRP A 121 -8.94 20.86 7.15
N GLN A 122 -8.98 21.62 6.06
CA GLN A 122 -8.39 22.96 5.99
C GLN A 122 -8.97 23.92 7.03
N LYS A 123 -10.27 23.81 7.34
CA LYS A 123 -10.95 24.70 8.29
C LYS A 123 -10.63 24.37 9.74
N TYR A 124 -10.62 23.09 10.11
CA TYR A 124 -10.54 22.67 11.51
C TYR A 124 -9.14 22.21 11.93
N GLU A 125 -8.33 21.73 10.99
CA GLU A 125 -6.99 21.18 11.23
C GLU A 125 -5.98 21.74 10.21
N PRO A 126 -5.87 23.08 10.06
CA PRO A 126 -5.06 23.71 9.00
C PRO A 126 -3.57 23.38 9.08
N GLU A 127 -3.03 23.16 10.29
CA GLU A 127 -1.61 22.87 10.50
C GLU A 127 -1.20 21.47 9.99
N SER A 128 -2.15 20.52 9.99
CA SER A 128 -1.90 19.15 9.54
C SER A 128 -2.29 18.91 8.09
N PHE A 129 -3.01 19.84 7.46
CA PHE A 129 -3.43 19.70 6.07
C PHE A 129 -2.26 20.03 5.12
N PRO A 130 -1.77 19.06 4.32
CA PRO A 130 -0.59 19.27 3.47
C PRO A 130 -0.90 20.06 2.19
N GLY A 131 -2.16 20.44 1.96
CA GLY A 131 -2.67 20.97 0.70
C GLY A 131 -3.20 19.86 -0.21
N SER A 132 -4.21 20.18 -1.03
CA SER A 132 -4.97 19.20 -1.83
C SER A 132 -4.14 18.38 -2.81
N MET A 133 -3.01 18.93 -3.27
CA MET A 133 -2.09 18.26 -4.20
C MET A 133 -1.04 17.36 -3.52
N ASN A 134 -0.90 17.47 -2.19
CA ASN A 134 0.15 16.77 -1.43
C ASN A 134 -0.41 15.73 -0.45
N VAL A 135 -1.72 15.48 -0.48
CA VAL A 135 -2.35 14.44 0.35
C VAL A 135 -1.89 13.06 -0.12
N ASP A 136 -1.35 12.27 0.81
CA ASP A 136 -0.92 10.90 0.55
C ASP A 136 -2.11 10.01 0.18
N PHE A 137 -1.92 9.10 -0.79
CA PHE A 137 -2.98 8.20 -1.22
C PHE A 137 -3.49 7.28 -0.11
N HIS A 138 -2.67 6.95 0.89
CA HIS A 138 -3.10 6.19 2.07
C HIS A 138 -4.12 6.97 2.92
N ALA A 139 -4.04 8.29 2.97
CA ALA A 139 -5.04 9.11 3.66
C ALA A 139 -6.40 8.99 2.96
N LEU A 140 -6.41 8.99 1.63
CA LEU A 140 -7.63 8.80 0.83
C LEU A 140 -8.19 7.37 0.97
N PHE A 141 -7.34 6.35 1.02
CA PHE A 141 -7.77 4.98 1.33
C PHE A 141 -8.34 4.86 2.74
N THR A 142 -7.75 5.54 3.73
CA THR A 142 -8.23 5.56 5.12
C THR A 142 -9.58 6.24 5.23
N PHE A 143 -9.78 7.34 4.49
CA PHE A 143 -11.08 8.02 4.40
C PHE A 143 -12.15 7.06 3.87
N ASP A 144 -11.91 6.42 2.73
CA ASP A 144 -12.88 5.48 2.14
C ASP A 144 -13.11 4.23 3.02
N ALA A 145 -12.10 3.75 3.74
CA ALA A 145 -12.26 2.65 4.69
C ALA A 145 -13.18 3.05 5.86
N THR A 146 -12.97 4.25 6.41
CA THR A 146 -13.81 4.82 7.47
C THR A 146 -15.24 5.02 6.97
N TRP A 147 -15.40 5.57 5.77
CA TRP A 147 -16.70 5.78 5.13
C TRP A 147 -17.43 4.47 4.85
N THR A 148 -16.70 3.42 4.44
CA THR A 148 -17.25 2.06 4.29
C THR A 148 -17.82 1.57 5.61
N LEU A 149 -17.07 1.68 6.71
CA LEU A 149 -17.52 1.24 8.01
C LEU A 149 -18.77 2.00 8.47
N ILE A 150 -18.79 3.32 8.30
CA ILE A 150 -19.95 4.17 8.65
C ILE A 150 -21.19 3.73 7.88
N GLN A 151 -21.11 3.60 6.55
CA GLN A 151 -22.25 3.18 5.73
C GLN A 151 -22.72 1.76 6.08
N SER A 152 -21.78 0.87 6.37
CA SER A 152 -22.10 -0.52 6.73
C SER A 152 -22.80 -0.58 8.07
N LEU A 153 -22.36 0.19 9.06
CA LEU A 153 -23.02 0.32 10.36
C LEU A 153 -24.41 0.93 10.22
N GLN A 154 -24.59 1.96 9.39
CA GLN A 154 -25.90 2.55 9.12
C GLN A 154 -26.87 1.53 8.52
N LYS A 155 -26.43 0.79 7.48
CA LYS A 155 -27.22 -0.28 6.85
C LYS A 155 -27.55 -1.40 7.85
N PHE A 156 -26.55 -1.84 8.60
CA PHE A 156 -26.71 -2.88 9.63
C PHE A 156 -27.72 -2.44 10.70
N CYS A 157 -27.57 -1.25 11.27
CA CYS A 157 -28.48 -0.78 12.32
C CYS A 157 -29.90 -0.53 11.80
N ALA A 158 -30.06 -0.08 10.55
CA ALA A 158 -31.36 0.07 9.93
C ALA A 158 -32.09 -1.28 9.71
N SER A 159 -31.37 -2.39 9.56
CA SER A 159 -32.01 -3.71 9.44
C SER A 159 -32.40 -4.34 10.80
N GLN A 160 -31.94 -3.76 11.91
CA GLN A 160 -32.16 -4.27 13.28
C GLN A 160 -33.31 -3.57 14.02
N ILE A 161 -34.11 -2.74 13.35
CA ILE A 161 -35.11 -1.80 13.92
C ILE A 161 -36.16 -2.46 14.83
N ASN A 162 -36.30 -3.79 14.83
CA ASN A 162 -37.35 -4.46 15.61
C ASN A 162 -36.95 -4.99 17.00
N ASN A 163 -35.72 -4.85 17.52
CA ASN A 163 -35.37 -5.61 18.75
C ASN A 163 -34.47 -5.00 19.85
N SER A 164 -34.05 -3.73 19.83
CA SER A 164 -33.41 -3.11 21.03
C SER A 164 -33.10 -1.62 20.85
N SER A 165 -32.73 -0.96 21.96
CA SER A 165 -32.19 0.43 21.98
C SER A 165 -30.78 0.57 21.39
N SER A 166 -30.11 -0.53 21.01
CA SER A 166 -28.79 -0.53 20.38
C SER A 166 -28.65 -1.69 19.40
N CYS A 167 -28.43 -1.38 18.12
CA CYS A 167 -28.10 -2.38 17.09
C CYS A 167 -26.81 -3.17 17.40
N LEU A 168 -25.92 -2.61 18.23
CA LEU A 168 -24.66 -3.24 18.61
C LEU A 168 -24.81 -3.95 19.95
N SER A 169 -24.68 -5.28 19.94
CA SER A 169 -24.74 -6.11 21.14
C SER A 169 -23.49 -6.96 21.30
N PHE A 170 -22.99 -7.03 22.54
CA PHE A 170 -21.79 -7.79 22.89
C PHE A 170 -22.10 -8.79 24.00
N VAL A 171 -21.47 -9.95 23.94
CA VAL A 171 -21.47 -10.96 25.01
C VAL A 171 -20.11 -11.08 25.68
N GLY A 172 -20.12 -11.50 26.94
CA GLY A 172 -18.93 -11.68 27.77
C GLY A 172 -18.66 -10.52 28.72
N SER A 173 -18.09 -10.83 29.89
CA SER A 173 -18.06 -9.94 31.06
C SER A 173 -16.76 -9.16 31.28
N SER A 174 -15.73 -9.30 30.44
CA SER A 174 -14.50 -8.50 30.62
C SER A 174 -13.57 -8.44 29.39
N TYR A 175 -12.78 -7.37 29.39
CA TYR A 175 -11.74 -6.91 28.45
C TYR A 175 -11.18 -7.86 27.37
N CYS A 176 -10.98 -7.26 26.19
CA CYS A 176 -10.30 -7.69 24.95
C CYS A 176 -10.60 -9.09 24.37
N PHE A 177 -10.51 -10.18 25.14
CA PHE A 177 -10.57 -11.55 24.60
C PHE A 177 -11.92 -12.24 24.81
N ASN A 178 -12.67 -11.83 25.83
CA ASN A 178 -13.97 -12.43 26.15
C ASN A 178 -15.16 -11.61 25.65
N ARG A 179 -14.93 -10.37 25.18
CA ARG A 179 -15.97 -9.52 24.62
C ARG A 179 -16.15 -9.83 23.13
N ARG A 180 -17.26 -10.47 22.77
CA ARG A 180 -17.56 -10.84 21.38
C ARG A 180 -18.74 -10.03 20.88
N PHE A 181 -18.61 -9.50 19.67
CA PHE A 181 -19.73 -8.88 18.97
C PHE A 181 -20.65 -9.99 18.44
N ILE A 182 -21.94 -9.95 18.82
CA ILE A 182 -22.88 -11.03 18.52
C ILE A 182 -23.13 -11.13 17.03
N GLN A 183 -23.35 -9.98 16.37
CA GLN A 183 -23.76 -9.91 14.97
C GLN A 183 -22.59 -9.64 14.01
N SER A 184 -21.43 -10.26 14.29
CA SER A 184 -20.23 -10.00 13.49
C SER A 184 -20.35 -10.43 12.04
N ASN A 185 -21.11 -11.49 11.78
CA ASN A 185 -21.34 -11.98 10.42
C ASN A 185 -22.24 -11.02 9.65
N GLU A 186 -23.35 -10.58 10.24
CA GLU A 186 -24.29 -9.65 9.63
C GLU A 186 -23.64 -8.28 9.36
N LEU A 187 -22.72 -7.83 10.22
CA LEU A 187 -21.92 -6.64 9.95
C LEU A 187 -20.93 -6.87 8.81
N LEU A 188 -20.27 -8.03 8.75
CA LEU A 188 -19.40 -8.38 7.62
C LEU A 188 -20.20 -8.45 6.31
N ASP A 189 -21.44 -8.94 6.36
CA ASP A 189 -22.37 -8.94 5.23
C ASP A 189 -22.72 -7.51 4.80
N ALA A 190 -22.96 -6.60 5.76
CA ALA A 190 -23.18 -5.19 5.47
C ALA A 190 -21.94 -4.51 4.86
N VAL A 191 -20.74 -4.87 5.31
CA VAL A 191 -19.47 -4.37 4.76
C VAL A 191 -19.25 -4.85 3.33
N THR A 192 -19.41 -6.15 3.08
CA THR A 192 -19.22 -6.75 1.75
C THR A 192 -20.32 -6.33 0.77
N GLY A 193 -21.54 -6.08 1.26
CA GLY A 193 -22.65 -5.50 0.49
C GLY A 193 -22.60 -3.98 0.31
N THR A 194 -21.55 -3.30 0.79
CA THR A 194 -21.37 -1.87 0.59
C THR A 194 -20.56 -1.58 -0.67
N GLU A 195 -21.21 -0.90 -1.61
CA GLU A 195 -20.64 -0.40 -2.85
C GLU A 195 -20.95 1.08 -2.98
N PHE A 196 -19.94 1.89 -3.30
CA PHE A 196 -20.10 3.32 -3.55
C PHE A 196 -18.92 3.87 -4.34
N LEU A 197 -19.11 5.07 -4.90
CA LEU A 197 -18.03 5.86 -5.48
C LEU A 197 -17.34 6.67 -4.36
N GLY A 198 -16.14 6.25 -3.97
CA GLY A 198 -15.32 6.89 -2.95
C GLY A 198 -14.43 8.00 -3.50
N VAL A 199 -13.62 8.59 -2.61
CA VAL A 199 -12.67 9.65 -2.98
C VAL A 199 -11.41 9.10 -3.65
N SER A 200 -11.08 7.83 -3.43
CA SER A 200 -9.96 7.15 -4.09
C SER A 200 -10.37 6.33 -5.31
N GLY A 201 -11.67 6.24 -5.63
CA GLY A 201 -12.22 5.41 -6.72
C GLY A 201 -13.45 4.62 -6.28
N PRO A 202 -13.97 3.73 -7.13
CA PRO A 202 -15.00 2.78 -6.73
C PRO A 202 -14.55 1.92 -5.54
N VAL A 203 -15.45 1.69 -4.59
CA VAL A 203 -15.17 0.90 -3.39
C VAL A 203 -16.18 -0.23 -3.32
N ARG A 204 -15.67 -1.47 -3.29
CA ARG A 204 -16.46 -2.68 -3.07
C ARG A 204 -15.57 -3.79 -2.53
N PHE A 205 -16.11 -4.62 -1.65
CA PHE A 205 -15.40 -5.75 -1.04
C PHE A 205 -16.10 -7.08 -1.33
N SER A 206 -15.43 -8.18 -0.97
CA SER A 206 -15.95 -9.54 -1.03
C SER A 206 -15.37 -10.34 0.13
N TYR A 207 -16.05 -11.41 0.56
CA TYR A 207 -15.59 -12.28 1.64
C TYR A 207 -14.27 -12.99 1.34
N ASN A 208 -13.99 -13.22 0.05
CA ASN A 208 -12.88 -14.08 -0.38
C ASN A 208 -11.54 -13.35 -0.49
N VAL A 209 -11.55 -12.02 -0.45
CA VAL A 209 -10.34 -11.21 -0.62
C VAL A 209 -10.29 -10.11 0.42
N THR A 210 -9.08 -9.83 0.91
CA THR A 210 -8.85 -8.74 1.88
C THR A 210 -8.80 -7.36 1.22
N ASN A 211 -8.57 -7.31 -0.09
CA ASN A 211 -8.52 -6.07 -0.85
C ASN A 211 -9.89 -5.75 -1.45
N ARG A 212 -10.04 -4.52 -1.97
CA ARG A 212 -11.22 -4.17 -2.78
C ARG A 212 -11.28 -5.07 -4.02
N ILE A 213 -12.49 -5.37 -4.50
CA ILE A 213 -12.67 -6.08 -5.77
C ILE A 213 -12.82 -5.14 -6.97
N THR A 214 -12.97 -3.84 -6.71
CA THR A 214 -12.98 -2.78 -7.72
C THR A 214 -12.19 -1.58 -7.21
N GLY A 215 -11.70 -0.74 -8.12
CA GLY A 215 -11.00 0.50 -7.74
C GLY A 215 -9.62 0.29 -7.11
N LEU A 216 -8.95 -0.82 -7.45
CA LEU A 216 -7.55 -1.06 -7.11
C LEU A 216 -6.65 -0.71 -8.30
N TYR A 217 -5.74 0.22 -8.07
CA TYR A 217 -4.83 0.71 -9.10
C TYR A 217 -3.41 0.72 -8.57
N TYR A 218 -2.47 0.35 -9.42
CA TYR A 218 -1.05 0.43 -9.13
C TYR A 218 -0.34 1.28 -10.19
N SER A 219 0.71 1.97 -9.76
CA SER A 219 1.59 2.68 -10.66
C SER A 219 3.00 2.13 -10.49
N ALA A 220 3.63 1.80 -11.62
CA ALA A 220 5.07 1.55 -11.65
C ALA A 220 5.78 2.84 -12.02
N LYS A 221 6.82 3.17 -11.26
CA LYS A 221 7.73 4.28 -11.51
C LYS A 221 9.14 3.75 -11.71
N ASN A 222 9.92 4.47 -12.51
CA ASN A 222 11.31 4.16 -12.80
C ASN A 222 12.20 5.32 -12.33
N ALA A 223 13.29 5.01 -11.64
CA ALA A 223 14.28 6.00 -11.24
C ALA A 223 15.07 6.42 -12.47
N GLN A 224 14.96 7.70 -12.84
CA GLN A 224 15.58 8.28 -14.03
C GLN A 224 16.35 9.55 -13.67
N PRO A 225 17.47 9.82 -14.37
CA PRO A 225 18.14 11.11 -14.29
C PRO A 225 17.21 12.25 -14.68
N SER A 226 17.35 13.38 -14.01
CA SER A 226 16.62 14.61 -14.24
C SER A 226 17.55 15.81 -14.04
N SER A 227 17.13 16.99 -14.46
CA SER A 227 17.91 18.23 -14.30
C SER A 227 18.30 18.51 -12.84
N ASN A 228 17.49 18.04 -11.88
CA ASN A 228 17.69 18.29 -10.45
C ASN A 228 18.23 17.06 -9.69
N GLY A 229 18.76 16.04 -10.39
CA GLY A 229 19.27 14.82 -9.77
C GLY A 229 18.52 13.57 -10.25
N LEU A 230 18.13 12.69 -9.33
CA LEU A 230 17.46 11.43 -9.65
C LEU A 230 16.02 11.47 -9.15
N ASN A 231 15.05 11.12 -10.01
CA ASN A 231 13.64 11.16 -9.68
C ASN A 231 12.89 9.91 -10.18
N PHE A 232 11.84 9.53 -9.46
CA PHE A 232 10.93 8.48 -9.91
C PHE A 232 9.92 9.03 -10.91
N VAL A 233 9.98 8.56 -12.14
CA VAL A 233 9.07 8.90 -13.23
C VAL A 233 8.09 7.77 -13.45
N ARG A 234 6.79 8.08 -13.56
CA ARG A 234 5.76 7.06 -13.84
C ARG A 234 5.97 6.47 -15.23
N VAL A 235 6.05 5.15 -15.32
CA VAL A 235 6.26 4.42 -16.57
C VAL A 235 5.11 3.47 -16.92
N LEU A 236 4.32 3.03 -15.93
CA LEU A 236 3.18 2.15 -16.16
C LEU A 236 2.06 2.43 -15.15
N ILE A 237 0.83 2.25 -15.61
CA ILE A 237 -0.39 2.21 -14.80
C ILE A 237 -1.00 0.83 -15.00
N ILE A 238 -1.29 0.14 -13.90
CA ILE A 238 -1.87 -1.20 -13.90
C ILE A 238 -3.22 -1.12 -13.17
N PRO A 239 -4.35 -1.17 -13.89
CA PRO A 239 -5.63 -1.46 -13.25
C PRO A 239 -5.60 -2.92 -12.76
N SER A 240 -5.93 -3.16 -11.49
CA SER A 240 -6.17 -4.53 -11.04
C SER A 240 -7.53 -4.95 -11.59
N ILE A 241 -7.53 -6.01 -12.40
CA ILE A 241 -8.75 -6.71 -12.86
C ILE A 241 -9.32 -7.51 -11.69
#